data_AF-A0A534TL47-F1
#
_entry.id   AF-A0A534TL47-F1
#
_cell.length_a   1.000
_cell.length_b   1.000
_cell.length_c   1.000
_cell.angle_alpha   90.00
_cell.angle_beta   90.00
_cell.angle_gamma   90.00
#
_symmetry.space_group_name_H-M   'P 1'
#
loop_
_entity.id
_entity.type
_entity.pdbx_description
1 polymer ?
#
loop_
_entity_poly.entity_id
_entity_poly.type
_entity_poly.pdbx_seq_one_letter_code
_entity_poly.pdbx_strand_id
1 'polypeptide(L)'
;MRRKHKALLAFAAAIALVALLLLSRRREESVQGVAIAALTPAQPPEPPQSARRPAPPTAPAATLAVAPPVFDLVRLEKDEVCEGEENLATVRAHTTDGNDSFLHYTVAGEAGSQVPVRAYLGRDGSAPAQYAVAFSKDNVASRIELPRYRVKSCRPARILVVTMRMLPNSVSEREFTATVQTLEGAPFSPAWYEWSFGDGEADVTPGPVAIHDYSALPQRTAFSDLLVKVKAATGSGETVEGRFPLHIRNIAFATRLRGVATLFAVPVPRFPEIGPDGVVRQKFHLWHAEDVPVQITGMTLSTFFLPATDGSAPSPPTTVALDHTRLLRHTEIRPAAFVDESLEYDFGSNAAVYAVTFAVQGVADGTQARGELTLLRPPPAPTRENSIPIQDPAMVQKIRRAMTILNQQTVSQEDIWRLEREGKLQ
;
A
#
# COMPACT_ATOMS: atom_id res chain seq x y z
N MET A 1 49.39 2.04 53.21
CA MET A 1 48.57 1.67 52.03
C MET A 1 47.06 1.52 52.30
N ARG A 2 46.59 1.16 53.51
CA ARG A 2 45.15 0.95 53.81
C ARG A 2 44.21 2.17 53.71
N ARG A 3 44.70 3.42 53.88
CA ARG A 3 43.83 4.62 53.82
C ARG A 3 43.45 5.03 52.39
N LYS A 4 44.32 4.78 51.40
CA LYS A 4 44.05 5.14 50.00
C LYS A 4 42.97 4.24 49.36
N HIS A 5 42.88 2.97 49.76
CA HIS A 5 41.83 2.06 49.28
C HIS A 5 40.43 2.38 49.81
N LYS A 6 40.31 2.90 51.04
CA LYS A 6 39.01 3.30 51.60
C LYS A 6 38.42 4.53 50.88
N ALA A 7 39.26 5.48 50.48
CA ALA A 7 38.81 6.65 49.73
C ALA A 7 38.33 6.28 48.32
N LEU A 8 39.01 5.33 47.66
CA LEU A 8 38.68 4.89 46.31
C LEU A 8 37.36 4.11 46.26
N LEU A 9 37.09 3.27 47.27
CA LEU A 9 35.81 2.56 47.41
C LEU A 9 34.63 3.49 47.70
N ALA A 10 34.83 4.51 48.54
CA ALA A 10 33.79 5.50 48.83
C ALA A 10 33.42 6.33 47.59
N PHE A 11 34.41 6.68 46.76
CA PHE A 11 34.19 7.44 45.53
C PHE A 11 33.48 6.59 44.46
N ALA A 12 33.84 5.32 44.32
CA ALA A 12 33.16 4.40 43.41
C ALA A 12 31.69 4.16 43.82
N ALA A 13 31.42 4.03 45.12
CA ALA A 13 30.05 3.90 45.62
C ALA A 13 29.21 5.17 45.37
N ALA A 14 29.80 6.36 45.51
CA ALA A 14 29.11 7.62 45.23
C ALA A 14 28.77 7.76 43.73
N ILE A 15 29.70 7.39 42.83
CA ILE A 15 29.44 7.40 41.38
C ILE A 15 28.36 6.38 41.00
N ALA A 16 28.39 5.18 41.57
CA ALA A 16 27.36 4.18 41.34
C ALA A 16 25.98 4.67 41.80
N LEU A 17 25.91 5.35 42.95
CA LEU A 17 24.66 5.92 43.47
C LEU A 17 24.12 7.06 42.58
N VAL A 18 25.01 7.94 42.08
CA VAL A 18 24.62 9.01 41.16
C VAL A 18 24.18 8.44 39.81
N ALA A 19 24.86 7.42 39.29
CA ALA A 19 24.45 6.73 38.06
C ALA A 19 23.08 6.04 38.24
N LEU A 20 22.82 5.43 39.40
CA LEU A 20 21.53 4.82 39.72
C LEU A 20 20.41 5.87 39.82
N LEU A 21 20.69 7.04 40.40
CA LEU A 21 19.75 8.16 40.51
C LEU A 21 19.47 8.84 39.15
N LEU A 22 20.45 8.88 38.25
CA LEU A 22 20.27 9.39 36.89
C LEU A 22 19.51 8.38 36.00
N LEU A 23 19.73 7.08 36.21
CA LEU A 23 18.97 6.02 35.53
C LEU A 23 17.52 5.91 36.04
N SER A 24 17.26 6.22 37.32
CA SER A 24 15.89 6.27 37.84
C SER A 24 15.13 7.51 37.35
N ARG A 25 15.80 8.67 37.22
CA ARG A 25 15.17 9.88 36.63
C ARG A 25 14.86 9.76 35.14
N ARG A 26 15.61 8.97 34.37
CA ARG A 26 15.28 8.68 32.95
C ARG A 26 14.09 7.75 32.76
N ARG A 27 13.59 7.11 33.83
CA ARG A 27 12.46 6.19 33.78
C ARG A 27 11.10 6.86 34.05
N GLU A 28 11.08 8.15 34.37
CA GLU A 28 9.85 8.91 34.64
C GLU A 28 9.29 9.69 33.44
N GLU A 29 9.92 9.65 32.26
CA GLU A 29 9.43 10.35 31.05
C GLU A 29 8.63 9.49 30.07
N SER A 30 8.25 8.26 30.45
CA SER A 30 7.37 7.42 29.63
C SER A 30 6.48 6.57 30.52
N VAL A 31 5.35 7.13 30.95
CA VAL A 31 4.04 6.47 31.07
C VAL A 31 2.98 7.59 31.19
N GLN A 32 2.41 8.04 30.06
CA GLN A 32 1.01 8.46 30.05
C GLN A 32 0.27 7.38 29.25
N GLY A 33 0.05 6.24 29.90
CA GLY A 33 -1.01 5.34 29.45
C GLY A 33 -2.31 6.14 29.41
N VAL A 34 -3.07 5.99 28.33
CA VAL A 34 -4.41 6.58 28.18
C VAL A 34 -5.30 5.99 29.27
N ALA A 35 -5.31 6.61 30.45
CA ALA A 35 -6.29 6.35 31.48
C ALA A 35 -7.62 6.93 30.99
N ILE A 36 -8.55 6.05 30.62
CA ILE A 36 -9.94 6.40 30.31
C ILE A 36 -10.60 6.80 31.63
N ALA A 37 -10.39 8.04 32.06
CA ALA A 37 -10.99 8.62 33.25
C ALA A 37 -11.53 10.02 32.93
N ALA A 38 -12.63 10.06 32.17
CA ALA A 38 -13.67 11.10 32.21
C ALA A 38 -14.76 10.73 31.18
N LEU A 39 -15.63 9.79 31.53
CA LEU A 39 -16.90 9.63 30.84
C LEU A 39 -17.73 10.89 31.15
N THR A 40 -17.84 11.80 30.20
CA THR A 40 -18.86 12.85 30.24
C THR A 40 -20.14 12.22 29.69
N PRO A 41 -21.24 12.17 30.46
CA PRO A 41 -22.52 11.70 29.94
C PRO A 41 -22.95 12.56 28.75
N ALA A 42 -23.39 11.91 27.67
CA ALA A 42 -23.98 12.60 26.54
C ALA A 42 -25.20 13.42 27.01
N GLN A 43 -25.21 14.71 26.66
CA GLN A 43 -26.36 15.59 26.88
C GLN A 43 -27.56 15.06 26.09
N PRO A 44 -28.78 15.07 26.66
CA PRO A 44 -29.99 14.71 25.93
C PRO A 44 -30.19 15.60 24.69
N PRO A 45 -30.73 15.05 23.59
CA PRO A 45 -30.98 15.82 22.38
C PRO A 45 -31.95 16.98 22.64
N GLU A 46 -31.57 18.15 22.11
CA GLU A 46 -32.37 19.36 22.12
C GLU A 46 -33.67 19.15 21.31
N PRO A 47 -34.84 19.68 21.76
CA PRO A 47 -36.10 19.47 21.08
C PRO A 47 -36.09 20.04 19.64
N PRO A 48 -36.81 19.40 18.71
CA PRO A 48 -36.75 19.74 17.30
C PRO A 48 -37.24 21.17 17.06
N GLN A 49 -36.35 22.03 16.58
CA GLN A 49 -36.74 23.30 15.97
C GLN A 49 -37.63 23.01 14.76
N SER A 50 -38.78 23.69 14.71
CA SER A 50 -39.77 23.54 13.63
C SER A 50 -39.12 23.67 12.26
N ALA A 51 -39.18 22.59 11.49
CA ALA A 51 -38.68 22.52 10.13
C ALA A 51 -39.40 23.56 9.25
N ARG A 52 -38.65 24.57 8.80
CA ARG A 52 -39.09 25.47 7.74
C ARG A 52 -39.23 24.64 6.46
N ARG A 53 -40.45 24.59 5.92
CA ARG A 53 -40.79 23.86 4.69
C ARG A 53 -39.79 24.23 3.58
N PRO A 54 -39.02 23.27 3.02
CA PRO A 54 -38.12 23.56 1.91
C PRO A 54 -38.95 24.07 0.72
N ALA A 55 -38.43 25.08 0.03
CA ALA A 55 -38.96 25.48 -1.27
C ALA A 55 -38.96 24.26 -2.21
N PRO A 56 -39.94 24.13 -3.11
CA PRO A 56 -39.97 23.04 -4.08
C PRO A 56 -38.64 23.00 -4.84
N PRO A 57 -38.03 21.82 -5.02
CA PRO A 57 -36.76 21.71 -5.71
C PRO A 57 -36.92 22.28 -7.12
N THR A 58 -36.10 23.30 -7.43
CA THR A 58 -35.88 23.76 -8.79
C THR A 58 -35.56 22.54 -9.64
N ALA A 59 -36.26 22.36 -10.76
CA ALA A 59 -36.03 21.26 -11.67
C ALA A 59 -34.53 21.14 -11.97
N PRO A 60 -33.93 19.94 -11.90
CA PRO A 60 -32.51 19.77 -12.16
C PRO A 60 -32.23 20.31 -13.56
N ALA A 61 -31.26 21.23 -13.65
CA ALA A 61 -30.74 21.70 -14.92
C ALA A 61 -30.38 20.46 -15.75
N ALA A 62 -30.83 20.42 -17.00
CA ALA A 62 -30.50 19.33 -17.91
C ALA A 62 -28.97 19.17 -17.93
N THR A 63 -28.48 18.06 -17.37
CA THR A 63 -27.07 17.69 -17.43
C THR A 63 -26.71 17.59 -18.90
N LEU A 64 -25.82 18.46 -19.37
CA LEU A 64 -25.24 18.36 -20.71
C LEU A 64 -24.67 16.94 -20.86
N ALA A 65 -25.05 16.26 -21.95
CA ALA A 65 -24.57 14.91 -22.22
C ALA A 65 -23.04 14.93 -22.31
N VAL A 66 -22.37 14.03 -21.59
CA VAL A 66 -20.91 13.88 -21.62
C VAL A 66 -20.46 13.48 -23.02
N ALA A 67 -19.46 14.18 -23.56
CA ALA A 67 -18.95 13.93 -24.91
C ALA A 67 -18.02 12.71 -24.95
N PRO A 68 -18.05 11.89 -26.02
CA PRO A 68 -17.11 10.79 -26.17
C PRO A 68 -15.67 11.33 -26.37
N PRO A 69 -14.65 10.65 -25.80
CA PRO A 69 -13.26 11.08 -25.91
C PRO A 69 -12.73 10.94 -27.35
N VAL A 70 -11.71 11.72 -27.70
CA VAL A 70 -11.06 11.73 -29.02
C VAL A 70 -9.63 11.21 -28.88
N PHE A 71 -9.24 10.23 -29.69
CA PHE A 71 -7.88 9.70 -29.70
C PHE A 71 -6.90 10.68 -30.39
N ASP A 72 -5.83 11.03 -29.68
CA ASP A 72 -4.73 11.86 -30.18
C ASP A 72 -3.57 11.02 -30.72
N LEU A 73 -3.35 9.86 -30.10
CA LEU A 73 -2.24 8.97 -30.41
C LEU A 73 -2.72 7.53 -30.33
N VAL A 74 -2.39 6.76 -31.36
CA VAL A 74 -2.42 5.30 -31.34
C VAL A 74 -1.16 4.82 -32.05
N ARG A 75 -0.25 4.20 -31.31
CA ARG A 75 1.08 3.82 -31.83
C ARG A 75 1.46 2.43 -31.37
N LEU A 76 2.14 1.71 -32.24
CA LEU A 76 2.88 0.48 -31.93
C LEU A 76 4.38 0.76 -31.94
N GLU A 77 5.11 0.07 -31.08
CA GLU A 77 6.57 0.20 -30.97
C GLU A 77 7.29 -0.37 -32.20
N LYS A 78 6.78 -1.48 -32.76
CA LYS A 78 7.41 -2.22 -33.86
C LYS A 78 6.44 -2.36 -35.04
N ASP A 79 6.97 -2.23 -36.24
CA ASP A 79 6.23 -2.49 -37.49
C ASP A 79 6.20 -3.99 -37.85
N GLU A 80 7.11 -4.78 -37.27
CA GLU A 80 7.20 -6.22 -37.48
C GLU A 80 7.63 -6.95 -36.20
N VAL A 81 6.99 -8.09 -35.90
CA VAL A 81 7.30 -8.97 -34.75
C VAL A 81 7.19 -10.45 -35.11
N CYS A 82 7.77 -11.34 -34.32
CA CYS A 82 7.48 -12.77 -34.34
C CYS A 82 6.14 -13.09 -33.66
N GLU A 83 5.56 -14.27 -33.93
CA GLU A 83 4.36 -14.73 -33.23
C GLU A 83 4.61 -14.83 -31.71
N GLY A 84 3.70 -14.24 -30.93
CA GLY A 84 3.78 -14.20 -29.47
C GLY A 84 4.85 -13.25 -28.91
N GLU A 85 5.63 -12.57 -29.75
CA GLU A 85 6.52 -11.49 -29.31
C GLU A 85 5.70 -10.25 -28.89
N GLU A 86 6.17 -9.56 -27.85
CA GLU A 86 5.56 -8.33 -27.38
C GLU A 86 5.79 -7.17 -28.37
N ASN A 87 4.71 -6.44 -28.65
CA ASN A 87 4.72 -5.15 -29.31
C ASN A 87 4.02 -4.13 -28.40
N LEU A 88 4.71 -3.08 -27.95
CA LEU A 88 4.08 -2.13 -27.04
C LEU A 88 3.08 -1.23 -27.80
N ALA A 89 1.81 -1.34 -27.47
CA ALA A 89 0.77 -0.41 -27.89
C ALA A 89 0.71 0.78 -26.91
N THR A 90 0.73 2.00 -27.44
CA THR A 90 0.56 3.24 -26.68
C THR A 90 -0.62 4.02 -27.24
N VAL A 91 -1.55 4.41 -26.37
CA VAL A 91 -2.70 5.23 -26.72
C VAL A 91 -2.78 6.48 -25.86
N ARG A 92 -3.35 7.54 -26.43
CA ARG A 92 -3.69 8.77 -25.71
C ARG A 92 -4.95 9.36 -26.30
N ALA A 93 -5.81 9.88 -25.45
CA ALA A 93 -7.01 10.62 -25.82
C ALA A 93 -7.15 11.89 -24.99
N HIS A 94 -8.07 12.75 -25.41
CA HIS A 94 -8.59 13.87 -24.63
C HIS A 94 -10.12 13.92 -24.74
N THR A 95 -10.75 14.69 -23.87
CA THR A 95 -12.17 15.03 -23.88
C THR A 95 -12.37 16.46 -24.35
N THR A 96 -13.49 16.74 -25.01
CA THR A 96 -13.82 18.10 -25.49
C THR A 96 -14.59 18.92 -24.45
N ASP A 97 -15.00 18.30 -23.35
CA ASP A 97 -15.81 18.88 -22.28
C ASP A 97 -15.04 19.04 -20.94
N GLY A 98 -13.72 18.84 -20.95
CA GLY A 98 -12.84 19.07 -19.81
C GLY A 98 -12.82 17.92 -18.78
N ASN A 99 -13.38 16.76 -19.09
CA ASN A 99 -13.40 15.58 -18.23
C ASN A 99 -12.16 14.68 -18.38
N ASP A 100 -11.01 15.22 -18.80
CA ASP A 100 -9.76 14.45 -19.00
C ASP A 100 -9.32 13.69 -17.75
N SER A 101 -9.62 14.23 -16.56
CA SER A 101 -9.31 13.57 -15.30
C SER A 101 -10.00 12.22 -15.11
N PHE A 102 -11.07 11.93 -15.88
CA PHE A 102 -11.77 10.65 -15.85
C PHE A 102 -11.24 9.63 -16.86
N LEU A 103 -10.31 10.04 -17.73
CA LEU A 103 -9.84 9.19 -18.81
C LEU A 103 -9.20 7.90 -18.27
N HIS A 104 -9.61 6.80 -18.86
CA HIS A 104 -9.01 5.48 -18.67
C HIS A 104 -9.18 4.65 -19.93
N TYR A 105 -8.38 3.58 -20.04
CA TYR A 105 -8.19 2.89 -21.31
C TYR A 105 -8.26 1.38 -21.14
N THR A 106 -8.71 0.71 -22.19
CA THR A 106 -8.43 -0.71 -22.41
C THR A 106 -7.81 -0.89 -23.79
N VAL A 107 -6.71 -1.63 -23.88
CA VAL A 107 -6.00 -1.92 -25.13
C VAL A 107 -5.88 -3.44 -25.27
N ALA A 108 -6.39 -3.99 -26.38
CA ALA A 108 -6.47 -5.43 -26.62
C ALA A 108 -7.11 -6.23 -25.45
N GLY A 109 -8.02 -5.60 -24.71
CA GLY A 109 -8.71 -6.20 -23.56
C GLY A 109 -8.02 -6.04 -22.21
N GLU A 110 -6.79 -5.50 -22.17
CA GLU A 110 -6.07 -5.20 -20.92
C GLU A 110 -6.24 -3.73 -20.54
N ALA A 111 -6.27 -3.44 -19.23
CA ALA A 111 -6.42 -2.07 -18.73
C ALA A 111 -5.10 -1.29 -18.81
N GLY A 112 -5.20 -0.03 -19.24
CA GLY A 112 -4.09 0.92 -19.28
C GLY A 112 -3.84 1.52 -20.66
N SER A 113 -3.17 2.68 -20.69
CA SER A 113 -2.79 3.40 -21.92
C SER A 113 -1.54 2.86 -22.61
N GLN A 114 -0.78 1.99 -21.94
CA GLN A 114 0.43 1.35 -22.47
C GLN A 114 0.38 -0.15 -22.20
N VAL A 115 0.16 -0.96 -23.23
CA VAL A 115 -0.06 -2.40 -23.08
C VAL A 115 0.85 -3.18 -24.04
N PRO A 116 1.64 -4.16 -23.56
CA PRO A 116 2.39 -5.06 -24.43
C PRO A 116 1.43 -6.04 -25.11
N VAL A 117 1.05 -5.77 -26.36
CA VAL A 117 0.17 -6.66 -27.11
C VAL A 117 0.96 -7.80 -27.75
N ARG A 118 0.32 -8.97 -27.85
CA ARG A 118 0.85 -10.14 -28.53
C ARG A 118 -0.15 -10.59 -29.59
N ALA A 119 0.36 -11.03 -30.73
CA ALA A 119 -0.46 -11.58 -31.81
C ALA A 119 0.09 -12.94 -32.26
N TYR A 120 -0.84 -13.79 -32.69
CA TYR A 120 -0.59 -15.11 -33.23
C TYR A 120 -1.29 -15.19 -34.59
N LEU A 121 -0.66 -15.85 -35.56
CA LEU A 121 -1.24 -15.98 -36.89
C LEU A 121 -2.43 -16.93 -36.86
N GLY A 122 -3.55 -16.50 -37.43
CA GLY A 122 -4.72 -17.33 -37.68
C GLY A 122 -4.44 -18.38 -38.76
N ARG A 123 -5.44 -19.24 -39.02
CA ARG A 123 -5.36 -20.27 -40.09
C ARG A 123 -5.19 -19.68 -41.48
N ASP A 124 -5.66 -18.46 -41.68
CA ASP A 124 -5.55 -17.66 -42.91
C ASP A 124 -4.20 -16.91 -43.00
N GLY A 125 -3.32 -17.08 -42.02
CA GLY A 125 -2.04 -16.37 -41.94
C GLY A 125 -2.18 -14.90 -41.58
N SER A 126 -3.33 -14.45 -41.07
CA SER A 126 -3.54 -13.07 -40.62
C SER A 126 -3.61 -12.99 -39.09
N ALA A 127 -3.12 -11.89 -38.53
CA ALA A 127 -3.27 -11.61 -37.10
C ALA A 127 -4.67 -11.00 -36.84
N PRO A 128 -5.34 -11.38 -35.74
CA PRO A 128 -6.65 -10.81 -35.40
C PRO A 128 -6.54 -9.30 -35.16
N ALA A 129 -7.55 -8.55 -35.62
CA ALA A 129 -7.62 -7.13 -35.35
C ALA A 129 -7.75 -6.86 -33.84
N GLN A 130 -6.93 -5.94 -33.35
CA GLN A 130 -6.93 -5.48 -31.96
C GLN A 130 -7.41 -4.03 -31.91
N TYR A 131 -7.94 -3.64 -30.76
CA TYR A 131 -8.57 -2.33 -30.59
C TYR A 131 -8.20 -1.72 -29.24
N ALA A 132 -8.26 -0.40 -29.20
CA ALA A 132 -8.23 0.38 -27.98
C ALA A 132 -9.60 1.02 -27.73
N VAL A 133 -9.94 1.18 -26.46
CA VAL A 133 -11.12 1.92 -26.00
C VAL A 133 -10.65 2.94 -24.99
N ALA A 134 -11.04 4.20 -25.20
CA ALA A 134 -10.87 5.28 -24.24
C ALA A 134 -12.23 5.57 -23.61
N PHE A 135 -12.27 5.68 -22.29
CA PHE A 135 -13.46 5.94 -21.50
C PHE A 135 -13.30 7.27 -20.78
N SER A 136 -14.35 8.08 -20.77
CA SER A 136 -14.41 9.35 -20.06
C SER A 136 -15.37 9.25 -18.86
N LYS A 137 -15.85 10.39 -18.37
CA LYS A 137 -16.83 10.46 -17.30
C LYS A 137 -18.09 9.64 -17.65
N ASP A 138 -18.71 9.05 -16.63
CA ASP A 138 -19.89 8.17 -16.77
C ASP A 138 -19.69 6.99 -17.73
N ASN A 139 -18.43 6.60 -17.98
CA ASN A 139 -18.00 5.56 -18.91
C ASN A 139 -18.43 5.78 -20.37
N VAL A 140 -18.64 7.03 -20.79
CA VAL A 140 -18.82 7.35 -22.22
C VAL A 140 -17.52 7.03 -22.96
N ALA A 141 -17.61 6.20 -23.99
CA ALA A 141 -16.45 5.55 -24.60
C ALA A 141 -16.31 5.84 -26.10
N SER A 142 -15.05 5.85 -26.56
CA SER A 142 -14.67 5.82 -27.98
C SER A 142 -13.76 4.65 -28.24
N ARG A 143 -13.90 4.03 -29.42
CA ARG A 143 -13.13 2.87 -29.85
C ARG A 143 -12.35 3.17 -31.12
N ILE A 144 -11.12 2.66 -31.20
CA ILE A 144 -10.27 2.75 -32.40
C ILE A 144 -9.54 1.42 -32.62
N GLU A 145 -9.32 1.06 -33.88
CA GLU A 145 -8.47 -0.08 -34.23
C GLU A 145 -6.99 0.28 -34.02
N LEU A 146 -6.19 -0.68 -33.54
CA LEU A 146 -4.75 -0.49 -33.49
C LEU A 146 -4.16 -0.52 -34.91
N PRO A 147 -3.09 0.25 -35.20
CA PRO A 147 -2.37 0.17 -36.45
C PRO A 147 -2.00 -1.27 -36.79
N ARG A 148 -2.02 -1.62 -38.07
CA ARG A 148 -1.59 -2.95 -38.51
C ARG A 148 -0.07 -3.05 -38.45
N TYR A 149 0.44 -4.21 -38.04
CA TYR A 149 1.86 -4.56 -38.04
C TYR A 149 2.04 -5.97 -38.57
N ARG A 150 3.23 -6.29 -39.09
CA ARG A 150 3.53 -7.59 -39.69
C ARG A 150 3.89 -8.60 -38.60
N VAL A 151 3.19 -9.73 -38.59
CA VAL A 151 3.53 -10.87 -37.71
C VAL A 151 4.21 -11.95 -38.56
N LYS A 152 5.43 -12.30 -38.19
CA LYS A 152 6.24 -13.34 -38.83
C LYS A 152 6.00 -14.68 -38.15
N SER A 153 6.08 -15.76 -38.92
CA SER A 153 5.97 -17.15 -38.45
C SER A 153 7.19 -17.66 -37.65
N CYS A 154 7.97 -16.76 -37.05
CA CYS A 154 9.02 -17.07 -36.08
C CYS A 154 8.46 -16.99 -34.66
N ARG A 155 9.23 -17.44 -33.67
CA ARG A 155 8.90 -17.31 -32.24
C ARG A 155 10.07 -16.69 -31.48
N PRO A 156 9.81 -15.92 -30.42
CA PRO A 156 10.88 -15.46 -29.55
C PRO A 156 11.48 -16.68 -28.82
N ALA A 157 12.82 -16.73 -28.72
CA ALA A 157 13.49 -17.79 -27.98
C ALA A 157 13.14 -17.76 -26.49
N ARG A 158 12.84 -16.57 -25.96
CA ARG A 158 12.58 -16.33 -24.53
C ARG A 158 11.56 -15.22 -24.35
N ILE A 159 10.80 -15.32 -23.28
CA ILE A 159 9.89 -14.25 -22.82
C ILE A 159 10.11 -14.02 -21.32
N LEU A 160 9.97 -12.77 -20.89
CA LEU A 160 10.03 -12.40 -19.48
C LEU A 160 8.63 -12.01 -19.02
N VAL A 161 8.02 -12.85 -18.20
CA VAL A 161 6.67 -12.62 -17.68
C VAL A 161 6.78 -11.94 -16.33
N VAL A 162 6.01 -10.88 -16.14
CA VAL A 162 5.96 -10.14 -14.89
C VAL A 162 4.59 -10.33 -14.28
N THR A 163 4.55 -10.64 -12.99
CA THR A 163 3.33 -10.66 -12.19
C THR A 163 3.45 -9.68 -11.04
N MET A 164 2.29 -9.30 -10.49
CA MET A 164 2.22 -8.35 -9.38
C MET A 164 1.24 -8.86 -8.33
N ARG A 165 1.56 -8.59 -7.07
CA ARG A 165 0.60 -8.65 -5.98
C ARG A 165 0.73 -7.41 -5.09
N MET A 166 -0.37 -7.01 -4.48
CA MET A 166 -0.33 -6.05 -3.37
C MET A 166 0.21 -6.75 -2.13
N LEU A 167 1.05 -6.04 -1.37
CA LEU A 167 1.55 -6.57 -0.10
C LEU A 167 0.46 -6.46 0.99
N PRO A 168 0.39 -7.42 1.93
CA PRO A 168 -0.58 -7.36 3.02
C PRO A 168 -0.45 -6.07 3.82
N ASN A 169 -1.55 -5.56 4.36
CA ASN A 169 -1.58 -4.33 5.17
C ASN A 169 -0.95 -3.10 4.47
N SER A 170 -0.93 -3.08 3.13
CA SER A 170 -0.50 -1.94 2.33
C SER A 170 -1.55 -1.57 1.30
N VAL A 171 -1.66 -0.27 1.01
CA VAL A 171 -2.56 0.27 -0.02
C VAL A 171 -1.82 0.70 -1.29
N SER A 172 -0.49 0.78 -1.21
CA SER A 172 0.36 1.39 -2.23
C SER A 172 1.57 0.54 -2.60
N GLU A 173 2.05 -0.32 -1.70
CA GLU A 173 3.18 -1.20 -1.98
C GLU A 173 2.77 -2.43 -2.78
N ARG A 174 3.57 -2.71 -3.80
CA ARG A 174 3.40 -3.84 -4.71
C ARG A 174 4.68 -4.63 -4.79
N GLU A 175 4.54 -5.94 -4.81
CA GLU A 175 5.63 -6.86 -5.12
C GLU A 175 5.48 -7.32 -6.57
N PHE A 176 6.53 -7.12 -7.35
CA PHE A 176 6.66 -7.59 -8.72
C PHE A 176 7.55 -8.82 -8.76
N THR A 177 7.13 -9.85 -9.49
CA THR A 177 7.91 -11.06 -9.71
C THR A 177 8.13 -11.26 -11.21
N ALA A 178 9.40 -11.38 -11.63
CA ALA A 178 9.80 -11.65 -13.00
C ALA A 178 10.12 -13.15 -13.18
N THR A 179 9.59 -13.76 -14.23
CA THR A 179 9.85 -15.17 -14.58
C THR A 179 10.27 -15.26 -16.02
N VAL A 180 11.51 -15.69 -16.27
CA VAL A 180 11.98 -15.98 -17.62
C VAL A 180 11.44 -17.34 -18.05
N GLN A 181 10.79 -17.40 -19.21
CA GLN A 181 10.41 -18.64 -19.86
C GLN A 181 11.26 -18.83 -21.11
N THR A 182 12.06 -19.90 -21.12
CA THR A 182 12.80 -20.33 -22.32
C THR A 182 11.86 -21.16 -23.19
N LEU A 183 11.53 -20.65 -24.37
CA LEU A 183 10.69 -21.33 -25.35
C LEU A 183 11.53 -22.17 -26.32
N GLU A 184 12.72 -21.67 -26.68
CA GLU A 184 13.70 -22.33 -27.52
C GLU A 184 15.13 -22.05 -27.05
N GLY A 185 16.06 -22.95 -27.33
CA GLY A 185 17.48 -22.78 -27.04
C GLY A 185 17.92 -23.14 -25.61
N ALA A 186 19.10 -22.63 -25.22
CA ALA A 186 19.71 -22.94 -23.93
C ALA A 186 18.98 -22.24 -22.76
N PRO A 187 18.98 -22.83 -21.55
CA PRO A 187 18.42 -22.20 -20.36
C PRO A 187 19.02 -20.80 -20.12
N PHE A 188 18.15 -19.85 -19.77
CA PHE A 188 18.56 -18.51 -19.42
C PHE A 188 18.55 -18.37 -17.90
N SER A 189 19.73 -18.13 -17.32
CA SER A 189 19.89 -17.92 -15.88
C SER A 189 20.28 -16.47 -15.62
N PRO A 190 19.32 -15.61 -15.23
CA PRO A 190 19.61 -14.21 -14.90
C PRO A 190 20.56 -14.12 -13.71
N ALA A 191 21.48 -13.16 -13.78
CA ALA A 191 22.36 -12.77 -12.69
C ALA A 191 21.87 -11.49 -11.97
N TRP A 192 21.14 -10.62 -12.66
CA TRP A 192 20.48 -9.45 -12.08
C TRP A 192 19.27 -9.00 -12.93
N TYR A 193 18.46 -8.13 -12.34
CA TYR A 193 17.25 -7.56 -12.92
C TYR A 193 17.26 -6.05 -12.75
N GLU A 194 17.07 -5.33 -13.85
CA GLU A 194 16.91 -3.87 -13.87
C GLU A 194 15.43 -3.55 -14.00
N TRP A 195 14.87 -2.80 -13.06
CA TRP A 195 13.45 -2.45 -12.96
C TRP A 195 13.22 -0.98 -13.26
N SER A 196 12.13 -0.67 -13.94
CA SER A 196 11.55 0.67 -14.04
C SER A 196 10.07 0.57 -13.69
N PHE A 197 9.59 1.39 -12.76
CA PHE A 197 8.23 1.27 -12.23
C PHE A 197 7.21 2.15 -12.96
N GLY A 198 7.65 2.92 -13.96
CA GLY A 198 6.80 3.76 -14.80
C GLY A 198 6.45 5.13 -14.20
N ASP A 199 6.80 5.37 -12.94
CA ASP A 199 6.63 6.66 -12.23
C ASP A 199 7.91 7.51 -12.18
N GLY A 200 8.96 7.06 -12.86
CA GLY A 200 10.28 7.70 -12.89
C GLY A 200 11.31 7.02 -11.98
N GLU A 201 10.86 6.17 -11.04
CA GLU A 201 11.74 5.40 -10.18
C GLU A 201 12.21 4.09 -10.85
N ALA A 202 13.38 3.62 -10.40
CA ALA A 202 14.03 2.44 -10.90
C ALA A 202 14.81 1.74 -9.78
N ASP A 203 15.02 0.43 -9.94
CA ASP A 203 15.77 -0.37 -8.98
C ASP A 203 16.56 -1.49 -9.70
N VAL A 204 17.57 -2.04 -9.03
CA VAL A 204 18.35 -3.18 -9.52
C VAL A 204 18.43 -4.25 -8.45
N THR A 205 17.92 -5.44 -8.76
CA THR A 205 17.86 -6.55 -7.82
C THR A 205 18.70 -7.74 -8.29
N PRO A 206 19.37 -8.47 -7.37
CA PRO A 206 20.08 -9.71 -7.73
C PRO A 206 19.12 -10.87 -8.00
N GLY A 207 17.86 -10.77 -7.52
CA GLY A 207 16.82 -11.78 -7.70
C GLY A 207 15.62 -11.25 -8.50
N PRO A 208 14.69 -12.14 -8.89
CA PRO A 208 13.55 -11.81 -9.76
C PRO A 208 12.44 -10.98 -9.10
N VAL A 209 12.65 -10.43 -7.92
CA VAL A 209 11.60 -9.77 -7.14
C VAL A 209 12.01 -8.35 -6.79
N ALA A 210 11.11 -7.40 -7.01
CA ALA A 210 11.22 -6.02 -6.56
C ALA A 210 9.95 -5.59 -5.81
N ILE A 211 10.11 -4.70 -4.84
CA ILE A 211 9.00 -4.08 -4.11
C ILE A 211 9.05 -2.59 -4.36
N HIS A 212 7.91 -2.00 -4.70
CA HIS A 212 7.80 -0.56 -4.96
C HIS A 212 6.57 0.04 -4.32
N ASP A 213 6.71 1.26 -3.79
CA ASP A 213 5.64 2.02 -3.16
C ASP A 213 5.12 3.12 -4.08
N TYR A 214 3.83 3.06 -4.41
CA TYR A 214 3.15 4.05 -5.26
C TYR A 214 2.38 5.11 -4.44
N SER A 215 2.68 5.28 -3.15
CA SER A 215 1.99 6.23 -2.25
C SER A 215 2.12 7.69 -2.70
N ALA A 216 3.21 8.02 -3.39
CA ALA A 216 3.52 9.35 -3.91
C ALA A 216 2.82 9.67 -5.25
N LEU A 217 2.09 8.73 -5.86
CA LEU A 217 1.43 8.99 -7.14
C LEU A 217 0.36 10.09 -7.01
N PRO A 218 0.29 11.04 -7.97
CA PRO A 218 -0.78 12.02 -8.02
C PRO A 218 -2.17 11.37 -8.03
N GLN A 219 -3.07 11.86 -7.18
CA GLN A 219 -4.45 11.36 -7.09
C GLN A 219 -5.47 12.32 -7.73
N ARG A 220 -5.06 13.01 -8.80
CA ARG A 220 -5.85 14.05 -9.48
C ARG A 220 -6.71 13.52 -10.63
N THR A 221 -6.38 12.34 -11.14
CA THR A 221 -7.13 11.61 -12.17
C THR A 221 -7.82 10.40 -11.56
N ALA A 222 -8.80 9.80 -12.24
CA ALA A 222 -9.48 8.59 -11.80
C ALA A 222 -8.54 7.39 -11.71
N PHE A 223 -7.54 7.35 -12.60
CA PHE A 223 -6.57 6.28 -12.69
C PHE A 223 -5.17 6.82 -12.99
N SER A 224 -4.17 6.06 -12.56
CA SER A 224 -2.78 6.20 -12.95
C SER A 224 -2.40 4.98 -13.78
N ASP A 225 -2.07 5.22 -15.05
CA ASP A 225 -1.59 4.19 -15.97
C ASP A 225 -0.06 4.24 -16.01
N LEU A 226 0.56 3.15 -15.62
CA LEU A 226 2.00 3.00 -15.56
C LEU A 226 2.43 1.76 -16.35
N LEU A 227 3.68 1.75 -16.80
CA LEU A 227 4.28 0.58 -17.46
C LEU A 227 5.51 0.15 -16.66
N VAL A 228 5.37 -0.93 -15.92
CA VAL A 228 6.49 -1.54 -15.22
C VAL A 228 7.31 -2.33 -16.24
N LYS A 229 8.60 -2.06 -16.31
CA LYS A 229 9.55 -2.75 -17.18
C LYS A 229 10.58 -3.47 -16.34
N VAL A 230 10.95 -4.66 -16.77
CA VAL A 230 12.07 -5.38 -16.18
C VAL A 230 12.95 -5.93 -17.28
N LYS A 231 14.25 -5.78 -17.11
CA LYS A 231 15.26 -6.36 -17.97
C LYS A 231 16.09 -7.33 -17.14
N ALA A 232 16.00 -8.61 -17.47
CA ALA A 232 16.83 -9.65 -16.88
C ALA A 232 18.11 -9.80 -17.71
N ALA A 233 19.26 -9.88 -17.04
CA ALA A 233 20.56 -9.98 -17.70
C ALA A 233 21.38 -11.16 -17.14
N THR A 234 22.11 -11.85 -18.00
CA THR A 234 23.06 -12.89 -17.59
C THR A 234 24.43 -12.28 -17.28
N GLY A 235 25.30 -13.04 -16.61
CA GLY A 235 26.70 -12.65 -16.39
C GLY A 235 27.53 -12.45 -17.67
N SER A 236 27.06 -12.97 -18.82
CA SER A 236 27.68 -12.76 -20.13
C SER A 236 27.12 -11.54 -20.89
N GLY A 237 26.13 -10.84 -20.33
CA GLY A 237 25.51 -9.66 -20.94
C GLY A 237 24.35 -9.95 -21.88
N GLU A 238 23.87 -11.20 -21.99
CA GLU A 238 22.63 -11.51 -22.71
C GLU A 238 21.43 -10.99 -21.91
N THR A 239 20.41 -10.43 -22.59
CA THR A 239 19.28 -9.78 -21.91
C THR A 239 17.93 -10.20 -22.49
N VAL A 240 16.91 -10.17 -21.65
CA VAL A 240 15.50 -10.33 -22.03
C VAL A 240 14.67 -9.29 -21.27
N GLU A 241 13.75 -8.64 -21.95
CA GLU A 241 12.87 -7.62 -21.38
C GLU A 241 11.44 -8.15 -21.25
N GLY A 242 10.76 -7.73 -20.19
CA GLY A 242 9.36 -8.00 -19.91
C GLY A 242 8.67 -6.74 -19.41
N ARG A 243 7.37 -6.63 -19.68
CA ARG A 243 6.59 -5.43 -19.39
C ARG A 243 5.27 -5.81 -18.73
N PHE A 244 4.81 -4.96 -17.82
CA PHE A 244 3.54 -5.14 -17.11
C PHE A 244 2.76 -3.83 -17.10
N PRO A 245 1.59 -3.78 -17.75
CA PRO A 245 0.71 -2.63 -17.65
C PRO A 245 0.13 -2.59 -16.23
N LEU A 246 0.31 -1.47 -15.55
CA LEU A 246 -0.18 -1.27 -14.19
C LEU A 246 -1.23 -0.16 -14.20
N HIS A 247 -2.47 -0.55 -13.91
CA HIS A 247 -3.61 0.34 -13.85
C HIS A 247 -4.04 0.53 -12.40
N ILE A 248 -3.76 1.70 -11.81
CA ILE A 248 -4.06 2.00 -10.40
C ILE A 248 -5.24 2.96 -10.34
N ARG A 249 -6.29 2.58 -9.61
CA ARG A 249 -7.40 3.47 -9.30
C ARG A 249 -7.00 4.45 -8.19
N ASN A 250 -7.18 5.74 -8.45
CA ASN A 250 -6.85 6.79 -7.49
C ASN A 250 -8.01 7.03 -6.52
N ILE A 251 -7.84 6.61 -5.28
CA ILE A 251 -8.92 6.62 -4.27
C ILE A 251 -9.31 8.04 -3.89
N ALA A 252 -8.34 8.97 -3.74
CA ALA A 252 -8.66 10.35 -3.36
C ALA A 252 -9.45 11.08 -4.45
N PHE A 253 -9.26 10.75 -5.73
CA PHE A 253 -10.11 11.27 -6.80
C PHE A 253 -11.56 10.83 -6.61
N ALA A 254 -11.78 9.53 -6.40
CA ALA A 254 -13.12 8.96 -6.25
C ALA A 254 -13.85 9.47 -5.00
N THR A 255 -13.15 9.70 -3.89
CA THR A 255 -13.73 10.25 -2.65
C THR A 255 -13.99 11.75 -2.78
N ARG A 256 -13.12 12.51 -3.45
CA ARG A 256 -13.33 13.95 -3.70
C ARG A 256 -14.60 14.22 -4.50
N LEU A 257 -14.93 13.38 -5.48
CA LEU A 257 -16.22 13.45 -6.19
C LEU A 257 -17.44 13.29 -5.29
N ARG A 258 -17.26 12.71 -4.09
CA ARG A 258 -18.30 12.55 -3.07
C ARG A 258 -18.19 13.63 -1.97
N GLY A 259 -17.38 14.66 -2.18
CA GLY A 259 -17.19 15.77 -1.24
C GLY A 259 -16.33 15.43 -0.02
N VAL A 260 -15.44 14.43 -0.13
CA VAL A 260 -14.57 14.00 0.97
C VAL A 260 -13.12 13.90 0.51
N ALA A 261 -12.21 14.58 1.19
CA ALA A 261 -10.78 14.39 1.05
C ALA A 261 -10.32 13.13 1.81
N THR A 262 -9.39 12.37 1.23
CA THR A 262 -8.85 11.16 1.86
C THR A 262 -7.57 11.49 2.61
N LEU A 263 -7.55 11.17 3.90
CA LEU A 263 -6.34 11.02 4.70
C LEU A 263 -5.87 9.57 4.58
N PHE A 264 -4.72 9.39 3.98
CA PHE A 264 -4.08 8.08 3.87
C PHE A 264 -3.23 7.82 5.10
N ALA A 265 -3.15 6.55 5.50
CA ALA A 265 -2.29 6.08 6.58
C ALA A 265 -1.72 4.71 6.22
N VAL A 266 -0.42 4.52 6.43
CA VAL A 266 0.25 3.21 6.28
C VAL A 266 1.05 2.91 7.55
N PRO A 267 0.86 1.73 8.16
CA PRO A 267 1.63 1.32 9.33
C PRO A 267 3.09 1.02 8.95
N VAL A 268 4.03 1.49 9.77
CA VAL A 268 5.46 1.17 9.67
C VAL A 268 6.01 0.70 11.02
N PRO A 269 6.49 -0.55 11.14
CA PRO A 269 6.44 -1.62 10.13
C PRO A 269 5.00 -2.04 9.78
N ARG A 270 4.81 -2.74 8.65
CA ARG A 270 3.48 -3.17 8.17
C ARG A 270 2.69 -4.02 9.16
N PHE A 271 3.40 -4.79 9.97
CA PHE A 271 2.82 -5.65 10.98
C PHE A 271 3.04 -5.05 12.37
N PRO A 272 2.00 -5.01 13.21
CA PRO A 272 2.13 -4.51 14.57
C PRO A 272 3.01 -5.42 15.41
N GLU A 273 3.83 -4.81 16.27
CA GLU A 273 4.67 -5.50 17.24
C GLU A 273 4.10 -5.30 18.65
N ILE A 274 4.14 -6.36 19.47
CA ILE A 274 3.78 -6.29 20.89
C ILE A 274 5.04 -5.95 21.68
N GLY A 275 5.00 -4.88 22.47
CA GLY A 275 6.05 -4.54 23.41
C GLY A 275 6.18 -5.57 24.55
N PRO A 276 7.29 -5.54 25.31
CA PRO A 276 7.49 -6.45 26.45
C PRO A 276 6.46 -6.26 27.58
N ASP A 277 5.75 -5.12 27.56
CA ASP A 277 4.65 -4.76 28.46
C ASP A 277 3.27 -5.23 27.96
N GLY A 278 3.20 -5.95 26.82
CA GLY A 278 1.93 -6.41 26.24
C GLY A 278 1.19 -5.35 25.42
N VAL A 279 1.74 -4.13 25.34
CA VAL A 279 1.14 -3.01 24.62
C VAL A 279 1.57 -3.05 23.16
N VAL A 280 0.62 -2.93 22.24
CA VAL A 280 0.92 -2.79 20.81
C VAL A 280 1.24 -1.34 20.54
N ARG A 281 2.40 -1.09 19.91
CA ARG A 281 2.83 0.25 19.48
C ARG A 281 3.07 0.22 17.99
N GLN A 282 2.46 1.16 17.27
CA GLN A 282 2.55 1.24 15.82
C GLN A 282 2.78 2.68 15.41
N LYS A 283 3.80 2.86 14.56
CA LYS A 283 3.99 4.11 13.84
C LYS A 283 3.19 4.06 12.53
N PHE A 284 2.66 5.20 12.11
CA PHE A 284 1.96 5.38 10.85
C PHE A 284 2.58 6.54 10.08
N HIS A 285 2.75 6.36 8.77
CA HIS A 285 2.95 7.46 7.83
C HIS A 285 1.59 7.95 7.35
N LEU A 286 1.29 9.24 7.55
CA LEU A 286 0.05 9.87 7.13
C LEU A 286 0.31 10.92 6.06
N TRP A 287 -0.61 11.01 5.10
CA TRP A 287 -0.57 12.02 4.04
C TRP A 287 -1.95 12.25 3.42
N HIS A 288 -2.04 13.24 2.52
CA HIS A 288 -3.22 13.49 1.70
C HIS A 288 -2.83 13.96 0.29
N ALA A 289 -3.81 13.97 -0.62
CA ALA A 289 -3.62 14.40 -2.01
C ALA A 289 -4.16 15.80 -2.33
N GLU A 290 -4.67 16.53 -1.33
CA GLU A 290 -5.16 17.91 -1.50
C GLU A 290 -4.02 18.92 -1.70
N ASP A 291 -4.32 19.99 -2.44
CA ASP A 291 -3.40 21.10 -2.75
C ASP A 291 -3.33 22.15 -1.63
N VAL A 292 -4.18 22.03 -0.63
CA VAL A 292 -4.24 22.87 0.57
C VAL A 292 -3.97 22.01 1.81
N PRO A 293 -3.48 22.59 2.92
CA PRO A 293 -3.30 21.85 4.15
C PRO A 293 -4.61 21.23 4.66
N VAL A 294 -4.53 20.02 5.19
CA VAL A 294 -5.63 19.40 5.95
C VAL A 294 -5.43 19.67 7.44
N GLN A 295 -6.39 20.37 8.04
CA GLN A 295 -6.46 20.57 9.50
C GLN A 295 -7.20 19.39 10.12
N ILE A 296 -6.57 18.68 11.05
CA ILE A 296 -7.22 17.64 11.86
C ILE A 296 -8.09 18.33 12.90
N THR A 297 -9.34 17.89 13.00
CA THR A 297 -10.37 18.51 13.85
C THR A 297 -10.99 17.54 14.86
N GLY A 298 -10.83 16.24 14.64
CA GLY A 298 -11.41 15.23 15.52
C GLY A 298 -10.81 13.85 15.32
N MET A 299 -11.00 13.01 16.33
CA MET A 299 -10.58 11.62 16.34
C MET A 299 -11.57 10.80 17.15
N THR A 300 -11.95 9.63 16.64
CA THR A 300 -12.79 8.67 17.37
C THR A 300 -12.13 7.31 17.39
N LEU A 301 -12.10 6.68 18.56
CA LEU A 301 -11.65 5.30 18.73
C LEU A 301 -12.85 4.37 18.65
N SER A 302 -12.81 3.43 17.71
CA SER A 302 -13.72 2.30 17.64
C SER A 302 -13.00 1.03 18.08
N THR A 303 -13.60 0.28 19.00
CA THR A 303 -13.05 -0.97 19.54
C THR A 303 -13.85 -2.15 19.01
N PHE A 304 -13.17 -3.15 18.46
CA PHE A 304 -13.78 -4.33 17.84
C PHE A 304 -13.50 -5.59 18.67
N PHE A 305 -14.54 -6.41 18.83
CA PHE A 305 -14.54 -7.55 19.75
C PHE A 305 -14.62 -8.88 19.01
N LEU A 306 -13.93 -9.90 19.53
CA LEU A 306 -14.11 -11.28 19.13
C LEU A 306 -15.54 -11.74 19.46
N PRO A 307 -16.09 -12.71 18.72
CA PRO A 307 -17.31 -13.40 19.11
C PRO A 307 -17.18 -13.96 20.54
N ALA A 308 -18.26 -13.87 21.33
CA ALA A 308 -18.28 -14.42 22.68
C ALA A 308 -18.19 -15.96 22.67
N THR A 309 -18.71 -16.58 21.61
CA THR A 309 -18.63 -18.02 21.34
C THR A 309 -18.33 -18.29 19.87
N ASP A 310 -17.65 -19.41 19.59
CA ASP A 310 -17.34 -19.82 18.22
C ASP A 310 -18.63 -19.96 17.39
N GLY A 311 -18.62 -19.35 16.21
CA GLY A 311 -19.78 -19.32 15.30
C GLY A 311 -20.84 -18.26 15.61
N SER A 312 -20.69 -17.48 16.69
CA SER A 312 -21.56 -16.33 16.96
C SER A 312 -21.10 -15.06 16.24
N ALA A 313 -22.00 -14.09 16.10
CA ALA A 313 -21.65 -12.76 15.61
C ALA A 313 -20.88 -11.99 16.70
N PRO A 314 -19.85 -11.20 16.32
CA PRO A 314 -19.18 -10.32 17.26
C PRO A 314 -20.12 -9.22 17.75
N SER A 315 -19.88 -8.72 18.97
CA SER A 315 -20.57 -7.54 19.49
C SER A 315 -20.32 -6.32 18.60
N PRO A 316 -21.29 -5.40 18.46
CA PRO A 316 -21.06 -4.13 17.78
C PRO A 316 -19.86 -3.38 18.37
N PRO A 317 -19.11 -2.64 17.54
CA PRO A 317 -17.97 -1.87 18.04
C PRO A 317 -18.44 -0.77 18.99
N THR A 318 -17.64 -0.50 20.02
CA THR A 318 -17.84 0.68 20.89
C THR A 318 -17.05 1.85 20.36
N THR A 319 -17.67 3.03 20.25
CA THR A 319 -17.01 4.23 19.74
C THR A 319 -16.94 5.31 20.81
N VAL A 320 -15.76 5.90 20.99
CA VAL A 320 -15.54 7.04 21.91
C VAL A 320 -14.82 8.17 21.18
N ALA A 321 -15.24 9.41 21.45
CA ALA A 321 -14.52 10.58 20.99
C ALA A 321 -13.21 10.75 21.78
N LEU A 322 -12.14 11.15 21.10
CA LEU A 322 -10.83 11.36 21.67
C LEU A 322 -10.38 12.80 21.47
N ASP A 323 -9.57 13.30 22.39
CA ASP A 323 -8.85 14.56 22.20
C ASP A 323 -7.64 14.33 21.28
N HIS A 324 -7.84 14.60 19.99
CA HIS A 324 -6.83 14.40 18.96
C HIS A 324 -5.55 15.20 19.22
N THR A 325 -5.63 16.35 19.91
CA THR A 325 -4.46 17.21 20.20
C THR A 325 -3.51 16.61 21.24
N ARG A 326 -3.98 15.63 22.02
CA ARG A 326 -3.16 14.89 22.98
C ARG A 326 -2.57 13.60 22.40
N LEU A 327 -3.20 13.05 21.37
CA LEU A 327 -2.82 11.76 20.79
C LEU A 327 -1.94 11.90 19.55
N LEU A 328 -2.21 12.90 18.72
CA LEU A 328 -1.45 13.16 17.49
C LEU A 328 -0.40 14.23 17.72
N ARG A 329 0.78 14.04 17.15
CA ARG A 329 1.84 15.05 17.15
C ARG A 329 1.53 16.18 16.19
N HIS A 330 0.90 15.88 15.06
CA HIS A 330 0.54 16.84 14.04
C HIS A 330 -0.98 17.00 14.00
N THR A 331 -1.44 18.25 14.12
CA THR A 331 -2.84 18.63 13.90
C THR A 331 -3.06 19.26 12.53
N GLU A 332 -2.00 19.43 11.75
CA GLU A 332 -2.01 19.91 10.36
C GLU A 332 -1.12 18.99 9.52
N ILE A 333 -1.60 18.61 8.35
CA ILE A 333 -0.80 17.94 7.32
C ILE A 333 -0.73 18.89 6.12
N ARG A 334 0.47 19.18 5.62
CA ARG A 334 0.68 20.08 4.49
C ARG A 334 0.58 19.32 3.16
N PRO A 335 0.26 20.01 2.05
CA PRO A 335 0.33 19.41 0.71
C PRO A 335 1.68 18.76 0.45
N ALA A 336 1.66 17.57 -0.14
CA ALA A 336 2.84 16.75 -0.44
C ALA A 336 3.72 16.37 0.77
N ALA A 337 3.27 16.63 2.00
CA ALA A 337 3.99 16.22 3.21
C ALA A 337 3.56 14.82 3.66
N PHE A 338 4.53 14.06 4.15
CA PHE A 338 4.32 12.85 4.94
C PHE A 338 4.62 13.19 6.40
N VAL A 339 3.70 12.84 7.29
CA VAL A 339 3.90 13.02 8.74
C VAL A 339 3.85 11.67 9.44
N ASP A 340 4.56 11.62 10.56
CA ASP A 340 4.70 10.42 11.36
C ASP A 340 3.87 10.51 12.64
N GLU A 341 2.96 9.56 12.82
CA GLU A 341 2.17 9.42 14.03
C GLU A 341 2.47 8.10 14.73
N SER A 342 2.39 8.08 16.06
CA SER A 342 2.61 6.86 16.85
C SER A 342 1.43 6.64 17.76
N LEU A 343 0.80 5.49 17.63
CA LEU A 343 -0.33 5.10 18.45
C LEU A 343 0.01 3.85 19.26
N GLU A 344 -0.60 3.74 20.42
CA GLU A 344 -0.48 2.56 21.27
C GLU A 344 -1.83 2.14 21.83
N TYR A 345 -1.98 0.83 22.04
CA TYR A 345 -3.16 0.25 22.68
C TYR A 345 -2.80 -1.00 23.48
N ASP A 346 -3.28 -1.06 24.72
CA ASP A 346 -3.12 -2.20 25.60
C ASP A 346 -4.24 -3.23 25.35
N PHE A 347 -3.96 -4.17 24.45
CA PHE A 347 -4.85 -5.28 24.19
C PHE A 347 -4.91 -6.30 25.34
N GLY A 348 -3.99 -6.28 26.30
CA GLY A 348 -3.99 -7.13 27.49
C GLY A 348 -5.06 -6.75 28.50
N SER A 349 -5.42 -5.46 28.56
CA SER A 349 -6.50 -4.94 29.42
C SER A 349 -7.88 -5.54 29.10
N ASN A 350 -8.11 -5.99 27.86
CA ASN A 350 -9.35 -6.64 27.44
C ASN A 350 -9.10 -7.71 26.38
N ALA A 351 -9.04 -8.97 26.82
CA ALA A 351 -8.82 -10.14 25.97
C ALA A 351 -9.88 -10.32 24.85
N ALA A 352 -11.05 -9.69 24.92
CA ALA A 352 -12.05 -9.76 23.85
C ALA A 352 -11.75 -8.83 22.66
N VAL A 353 -10.92 -7.80 22.82
CA VAL A 353 -10.65 -6.82 21.76
C VAL A 353 -9.60 -7.34 20.78
N TYR A 354 -9.90 -7.48 19.49
CA TYR A 354 -8.90 -7.92 18.49
C TYR A 354 -8.38 -6.80 17.61
N ALA A 355 -9.10 -5.69 17.51
CA ALA A 355 -8.70 -4.53 16.72
C ALA A 355 -9.24 -3.24 17.34
N VAL A 356 -8.50 -2.17 17.11
CA VAL A 356 -8.98 -0.81 17.33
C VAL A 356 -8.71 0.05 16.11
N THR A 357 -9.68 0.89 15.76
CA THR A 357 -9.55 1.84 14.64
C THR A 357 -9.74 3.25 15.17
N PHE A 358 -8.75 4.09 14.91
CA PHE A 358 -8.80 5.50 15.15
C PHE A 358 -9.21 6.20 13.86
N ALA A 359 -10.48 6.58 13.77
CA ALA A 359 -10.96 7.37 12.65
C ALA A 359 -10.58 8.84 12.88
N VAL A 360 -9.82 9.40 11.95
CA VAL A 360 -9.32 10.77 11.98
C VAL A 360 -10.18 11.62 11.06
N GLN A 361 -10.60 12.77 11.56
CA GLN A 361 -11.44 13.73 10.86
C GLN A 361 -10.68 15.04 10.71
N GLY A 362 -10.81 15.67 9.56
CA GLY A 362 -10.19 16.95 9.26
C GLY A 362 -10.99 17.79 8.28
N VAL A 363 -10.42 18.93 7.90
CA VAL A 363 -10.98 19.85 6.90
C VAL A 363 -9.86 20.38 6.01
N ALA A 364 -10.10 20.37 4.70
CA ALA A 364 -9.29 21.04 3.68
C ALA A 364 -10.19 22.00 2.90
N ASP A 365 -10.02 23.30 3.11
CA ASP A 365 -10.80 24.36 2.46
C ASP A 365 -12.32 24.08 2.43
N GLY A 366 -12.90 23.82 3.62
CA GLY A 366 -14.32 23.50 3.78
C GLY A 366 -14.72 22.07 3.39
N THR A 367 -13.86 21.32 2.71
CA THR A 367 -14.08 19.90 2.38
C THR A 367 -13.72 19.02 3.57
N GLN A 368 -14.61 18.12 3.97
CA GLN A 368 -14.30 17.17 5.06
C GLN A 368 -13.20 16.20 4.62
N ALA A 369 -12.20 16.00 5.47
CA ALA A 369 -11.15 15.01 5.30
C ALA A 369 -11.36 13.84 6.27
N ARG A 370 -11.15 12.60 5.80
CA ARG A 370 -11.32 11.38 6.62
C ARG A 370 -10.24 10.36 6.33
N GLY A 371 -9.77 9.70 7.38
CA GLY A 371 -8.84 8.57 7.31
C GLY A 371 -8.95 7.68 8.55
N GLU A 372 -8.28 6.54 8.52
CA GLU A 372 -8.33 5.54 9.58
C GLU A 372 -6.93 4.99 9.87
N LEU A 373 -6.60 4.89 11.15
CA LEU A 373 -5.39 4.23 11.63
C LEU A 373 -5.84 3.02 12.44
N THR A 374 -5.48 1.82 12.00
CA THR A 374 -5.94 0.58 12.64
C THR A 374 -4.78 -0.13 13.33
N LEU A 375 -4.96 -0.42 14.61
CA LEU A 375 -4.10 -1.34 15.36
C LEU A 375 -4.80 -2.69 15.43
N LEU A 376 -4.11 -3.73 15.02
CA LEU A 376 -4.56 -5.11 15.16
C LEU A 376 -3.80 -5.74 16.32
N ARG A 377 -4.49 -6.57 17.10
CA ARG A 377 -3.83 -7.47 18.04
C ARG A 377 -3.00 -8.48 17.23
N PRO A 378 -1.68 -8.56 17.42
CA PRO A 378 -0.88 -9.60 16.79
C PRO A 378 -1.35 -10.99 17.25
N PRO A 379 -1.24 -12.02 16.40
CA PRO A 379 -1.53 -13.38 16.82
C PRO A 379 -0.64 -13.77 18.01
N PRO A 380 -1.14 -14.64 18.92
CA PRO A 380 -0.31 -15.14 20.00
C PRO A 380 0.91 -15.85 19.44
N ALA A 381 2.01 -15.86 20.19
CA ALA A 381 3.20 -16.60 19.80
C ALA A 381 2.85 -18.08 19.55
N PRO A 382 3.42 -18.71 18.50
CA PRO A 382 3.14 -20.09 18.17
C PRO A 382 3.65 -21.02 19.29
N THR A 383 2.76 -21.87 19.79
CA THR A 383 3.02 -22.95 20.75
C THR A 383 2.56 -24.29 20.14
N ARG A 384 2.87 -25.42 20.80
CA ARG A 384 2.40 -26.73 20.33
C ARG A 384 0.88 -26.86 20.39
N GLU A 385 0.25 -26.10 21.27
CA GLU A 385 -1.18 -26.16 21.56
C GLU A 385 -2.01 -25.27 20.61
N ASN A 386 -1.42 -24.20 20.07
CA ASN A 386 -2.13 -23.24 19.22
C ASN A 386 -1.65 -23.21 17.75
N SER A 387 -0.69 -24.06 17.38
CA SER A 387 -0.07 -24.07 16.05
C SER A 387 0.19 -25.49 15.55
N ILE A 388 0.15 -25.67 14.23
CA ILE A 388 0.49 -26.93 13.58
C ILE A 388 2.02 -27.02 13.44
N PRO A 389 2.68 -28.06 13.97
CA PRO A 389 4.12 -28.23 13.81
C PRO A 389 4.51 -28.35 12.34
N ILE A 390 5.51 -27.58 11.92
CA ILE A 390 6.09 -27.70 10.58
C ILE A 390 6.88 -29.01 10.50
N GLN A 391 6.45 -29.89 9.61
CA GLN A 391 7.05 -31.22 9.44
C GLN A 391 8.19 -31.25 8.42
N ASP A 392 8.21 -30.30 7.48
CA ASP A 392 9.26 -30.20 6.46
C ASP A 392 10.62 -29.83 7.10
N PRO A 393 11.61 -30.73 7.09
CA PRO A 393 12.92 -30.46 7.70
C PRO A 393 13.64 -29.27 7.05
N ALA A 394 13.45 -29.05 5.75
CA ALA A 394 14.07 -27.93 5.04
C ALA A 394 13.51 -26.59 5.53
N MET A 395 12.18 -26.49 5.68
CA MET A 395 11.54 -25.32 6.25
C MET A 395 11.96 -25.07 7.70
N VAL A 396 12.07 -26.12 8.53
CA VAL A 396 12.55 -25.98 9.92
C VAL A 396 13.97 -25.40 9.97
N GLN A 397 14.87 -25.85 9.09
CA GLN A 397 16.22 -25.30 8.99
C GLN A 397 16.21 -23.83 8.54
N LYS A 398 15.40 -23.49 7.53
CA LYS A 398 15.22 -22.10 7.08
C LYS A 398 14.75 -21.18 8.20
N ILE A 399 13.72 -21.59 8.94
CA ILE A 399 13.19 -20.84 10.08
C ILE A 399 14.25 -20.62 11.15
N ARG A 400 14.99 -21.67 11.56
CA ARG A 400 16.05 -21.55 12.57
C ARG A 400 17.16 -20.59 12.13
N ARG A 401 17.53 -20.64 10.84
CA ARG A 401 18.55 -19.75 10.28
C ARG A 401 18.03 -18.31 10.22
N ALA A 402 16.78 -18.10 9.81
CA ALA A 402 16.14 -16.78 9.81
C ALA A 402 16.09 -16.17 11.22
N MET A 403 15.66 -16.95 12.22
CA MET A 403 15.66 -16.55 13.64
C MET A 403 17.06 -16.15 14.12
N THR A 404 18.08 -16.91 13.72
CA THR A 404 19.49 -16.58 14.04
C THR A 404 19.95 -15.29 13.39
N ILE A 405 19.66 -15.10 12.09
CA ILE A 405 20.08 -13.92 11.33
C ILE A 405 19.40 -12.65 11.87
N LEU A 406 18.10 -12.74 12.18
CA LEU A 406 17.30 -11.60 12.64
C LEU A 406 17.39 -11.39 14.15
N ASN A 407 18.00 -12.33 14.88
CA ASN A 407 18.05 -12.34 16.34
C ASN A 407 16.64 -12.26 16.97
N GLN A 408 15.72 -13.10 16.49
CA GLN A 408 14.32 -13.15 16.91
C GLN A 408 13.91 -14.56 17.36
N GLN A 409 12.95 -14.64 18.30
CA GLN A 409 12.41 -15.93 18.78
C GLN A 409 11.36 -16.53 17.85
N THR A 410 10.77 -15.71 16.97
CA THR A 410 9.82 -16.13 15.94
C THR A 410 10.13 -15.31 14.69
N VAL A 411 9.79 -15.84 13.51
CA VAL A 411 9.94 -15.12 12.24
C VAL A 411 8.63 -15.23 11.46
N SER A 412 8.26 -14.16 10.77
CA SER A 412 7.14 -14.20 9.85
C SER A 412 7.52 -14.86 8.53
N GLN A 413 6.52 -15.22 7.71
CA GLN A 413 6.78 -15.67 6.35
C GLN A 413 7.45 -14.57 5.50
N GLU A 414 7.15 -13.30 5.77
CA GLU A 414 7.78 -12.17 5.08
C GLU A 414 9.26 -12.03 5.43
N ASP A 415 9.64 -12.28 6.69
CA ASP A 415 11.03 -12.31 7.11
C ASP A 415 11.83 -13.39 6.36
N ILE A 416 11.24 -14.58 6.22
CA ILE A 416 11.84 -15.69 5.47
C ILE A 416 11.99 -15.28 3.99
N TRP A 417 10.93 -14.78 3.36
CA TRP A 417 10.98 -14.34 1.96
C TRP A 417 12.00 -13.22 1.74
N ARG A 418 12.08 -12.24 2.64
CA ARG A 418 13.09 -11.17 2.59
C ARG A 418 14.49 -11.76 2.59
N LEU A 419 14.80 -12.63 3.55
CA LEU A 419 16.14 -13.21 3.66
C LEU A 419 16.47 -14.19 2.52
N GLU A 420 15.48 -14.88 1.96
CA GLU A 420 15.66 -15.70 0.74
C GLU A 420 16.03 -14.82 -0.46
N ARG A 421 15.35 -13.68 -0.64
CA ARG A 421 15.67 -12.71 -1.70
C ARG A 421 17.07 -12.12 -1.54
N GLU A 422 17.48 -11.86 -0.30
CA GLU A 422 18.83 -11.38 0.02
C GLU A 422 19.90 -12.47 -0.09
N GLY A 423 19.53 -13.71 -0.46
CA GLY A 423 20.46 -14.84 -0.54
C GLY A 423 20.99 -15.33 0.81
N LYS A 424 20.44 -14.84 1.92
CA LYS A 424 20.93 -15.14 3.28
C LYS A 424 20.44 -16.49 3.81
N LEU A 425 19.40 -17.06 3.22
CA LEU A 425 18.81 -18.36 3.60
C LEU A 425 19.14 -19.52 2.65
N GLN A 426 20.06 -19.33 1.70
CA GLN A 426 20.57 -20.40 0.83
C GLN A 426 21.47 -21.37 1.59
#